data_AF-D4CPT3-F1
#
_entry.id   AF-D4CPT3-F1
#
_cell.length_a   1.000
_cell.length_b   1.000
_cell.length_c   1.000
_cell.angle_alpha   90.00
_cell.angle_beta   90.00
_cell.angle_gamma   90.00
#
_symmetry.space_group_name_H-M   'P 1'
#
loop_
_entity.id
_entity.type
_entity.pdbx_description
1 polymer ?
#
loop_
_entity_poly.entity_id
_entity_poly.type
_entity_poly.pdbx_seq_one_letter_code
_entity_poly.pdbx_strand_id
1 'polypeptide(L)'
;MNKKIPELKTRTEKSPSGSRLLIEGGSFREDNYENKVLQNGRIPGSLPFRPLLRDEEVLFSYDISSLESLDSRCREKKLDYRELSVLMESLNGLLLSLEEYLLPEKLILLDPSLIYYHPEEKRYLFPLLPERENHFPLSLRALLRRVLEEIDYRSERSIILAYSLFRESCREDFRMEELMRIVRKNGKKAREERQKAEGGEREKRRRKEKAEDSDLRASLEKIAEEGIETARREGPEEDKLILKNGILRLREEREREEEESPLLLPAESSSLMIKETELTEIAEAEKKRQKLRKKQVFCLFLMLLLPLCFYLFRGLSFLLRMLPLIFLLECALLCLLLFDLLLAKLPEEKSREERSFRPVSSQSPEYPV
;
A
#
# COMPACT_ATOMS: atom_id res chain seq x y z
N MET A 1 2.99 24.84 2.27
CA MET A 1 2.66 24.80 3.71
C MET A 1 2.55 23.34 4.13
N ASN A 2 3.39 22.90 5.06
CA ASN A 2 3.38 21.52 5.56
C ASN A 2 2.16 21.35 6.48
N LYS A 3 1.01 20.91 5.93
CA LYS A 3 -0.24 20.72 6.68
C LYS A 3 -0.10 19.48 7.57
N LYS A 4 0.44 19.64 8.78
CA LYS A 4 0.55 18.55 9.77
C LYS A 4 -0.77 18.44 10.55
N ILE A 5 -1.25 17.21 10.77
CA ILE A 5 -2.43 16.96 11.61
C ILE A 5 -2.04 17.29 13.07
N PRO A 6 -2.77 18.17 13.78
CA PRO A 6 -2.43 18.50 15.16
C PRO A 6 -2.56 17.28 16.08
N GLU A 7 -1.64 17.09 17.01
CA GLU A 7 -1.77 16.05 18.04
C GLU A 7 -2.90 16.39 19.00
N LEU A 8 -3.69 15.37 19.37
CA LEU A 8 -4.81 15.50 20.32
C LEU A 8 -4.42 14.92 21.66
N LYS A 9 -4.75 15.64 22.73
CA LYS A 9 -4.73 15.08 24.09
C LYS A 9 -6.09 14.45 24.37
N THR A 10 -6.07 13.14 24.58
CA THR A 10 -7.27 12.34 24.83
C THR A 10 -7.14 11.58 26.13
N ARG A 11 -8.22 11.50 26.91
CA ARG A 11 -8.30 10.71 28.13
C ARG A 11 -9.55 9.86 28.13
N THR A 12 -9.47 8.65 28.68
CA THR A 12 -10.63 7.78 28.84
C THR A 12 -10.96 7.67 30.33
N GLU A 13 -12.18 8.03 30.70
CA GLU A 13 -12.69 7.89 32.06
C GLU A 13 -13.68 6.71 32.11
N LYS A 14 -13.49 5.80 33.07
CA LYS A 14 -14.44 4.72 33.37
C LYS A 14 -15.17 5.07 34.66
N SER A 15 -16.49 4.96 34.64
CA SER A 15 -17.35 5.19 35.81
C SER A 15 -18.43 4.10 35.88
N PRO A 16 -19.11 3.93 37.03
CA PRO A 16 -20.26 3.03 37.13
C PRO A 16 -21.38 3.35 36.13
N SER A 17 -21.47 4.61 35.68
CA SER A 17 -22.43 5.08 34.68
C SER A 17 -22.05 4.79 33.23
N GLY A 18 -20.86 4.24 32.96
CA GLY A 18 -20.36 4.02 31.60
C GLY A 18 -18.92 4.50 31.37
N SER A 19 -18.44 4.36 30.13
CA SER A 19 -17.11 4.80 29.69
C SER A 19 -17.22 6.05 28.82
N ARG A 20 -16.35 7.03 29.05
CA ARG A 20 -16.32 8.29 28.31
C ARG A 20 -14.94 8.56 27.73
N LEU A 21 -14.92 9.03 26.49
CA LEU A 21 -13.75 9.62 25.85
C LEU A 21 -13.81 11.13 26.05
N LEU A 22 -12.74 11.71 26.59
CA LEU A 22 -12.56 13.14 26.76
C LEU A 22 -11.47 13.61 25.82
N ILE A 23 -11.79 14.64 25.03
CA ILE A 23 -10.84 15.30 24.14
C ILE A 23 -10.69 16.73 24.61
N GLU A 24 -9.46 17.14 24.91
CA GLU A 24 -9.14 18.54 25.17
C GLU A 24 -9.29 19.31 23.85
N GLY A 25 -10.16 20.33 23.83
CA GLY A 25 -10.33 21.17 22.65
C GLY A 25 -10.52 22.62 23.08
N GLY A 26 -9.66 23.49 22.56
CA GLY A 26 -9.37 24.83 23.08
C GLY A 26 -10.54 25.62 23.64
N SER A 27 -11.09 26.55 22.84
CA SER A 27 -12.18 27.42 23.26
C SER A 27 -13.54 26.86 22.84
N PHE A 28 -14.53 26.94 23.72
CA PHE A 28 -15.92 26.64 23.39
C PHE A 28 -16.72 27.94 23.35
N ARG A 29 -17.25 28.24 22.17
CA ARG A 29 -18.08 29.40 21.94
C ARG A 29 -19.54 28.99 21.83
N GLU A 30 -20.36 29.36 22.82
CA GLU A 30 -21.80 29.09 22.80
C GLU A 30 -22.52 29.69 21.58
N ASP A 31 -22.01 30.78 21.01
CA ASP A 31 -22.59 31.43 19.84
C ASP A 31 -22.26 30.72 18.52
N ASN A 32 -21.24 29.85 18.51
CA ASN A 32 -20.79 29.09 17.33
C ASN A 32 -21.84 28.08 16.86
N TYR A 33 -22.06 28.03 15.54
CA TYR A 33 -23.05 27.13 14.92
C TYR A 33 -22.72 25.64 15.14
N GLU A 34 -21.46 25.24 14.93
CA GLU A 34 -21.00 23.84 15.09
C GLU A 34 -21.33 23.35 16.51
N ASN A 35 -21.01 24.17 17.52
CA ASN A 35 -21.32 23.89 18.93
C ASN A 35 -22.81 23.77 19.19
N LYS A 36 -23.63 24.72 18.71
CA LYS A 36 -25.08 24.69 18.91
C LYS A 36 -25.71 23.43 18.32
N VAL A 37 -25.30 23.02 17.11
CA VAL A 37 -25.85 21.83 16.47
C VAL A 37 -25.43 20.56 17.21
N LEU A 38 -24.15 20.44 17.58
CA LEU A 38 -23.64 19.26 18.30
C LEU A 38 -24.19 19.13 19.72
N GLN A 39 -24.49 20.25 20.40
CA GLN A 39 -25.11 20.22 21.74
C GLN A 39 -26.60 19.83 21.70
N ASN A 40 -27.34 20.32 20.70
CA ASN A 40 -28.80 20.20 20.67
C ASN A 40 -29.29 19.02 19.82
N GLY A 41 -28.40 18.38 19.06
CA GLY A 41 -28.74 17.30 18.14
C GLY A 41 -27.94 16.02 18.40
N ARG A 42 -28.43 14.91 17.83
CA ARG A 42 -27.64 13.70 17.61
C ARG A 42 -27.44 13.54 16.12
N ILE A 43 -26.21 13.71 15.65
CA ILE A 43 -25.87 13.54 14.24
C ILE A 43 -25.74 12.03 13.97
N PRO A 44 -26.51 11.45 13.04
CA PRO A 44 -26.37 10.05 12.70
C PRO A 44 -24.94 9.73 12.23
N GLY A 45 -24.39 8.62 12.73
CA GLY A 45 -23.00 8.23 12.44
C GLY A 45 -21.94 8.93 13.29
N SER A 46 -22.31 9.88 14.15
CA SER A 46 -21.38 10.48 15.12
C SER A 46 -21.44 9.78 16.48
N LEU A 47 -20.36 9.91 17.25
CA LEU A 47 -20.39 9.59 18.68
C LEU A 47 -21.33 10.56 19.43
N PRO A 48 -22.05 10.11 20.48
CA PRO A 48 -22.89 10.98 21.30
C PRO A 48 -22.04 12.04 22.02
N PHE A 49 -22.26 13.30 21.66
CA PHE A 49 -21.48 14.45 22.14
C PHE A 49 -22.08 15.06 23.41
N ARG A 50 -21.22 15.45 24.37
CA ARG A 50 -21.56 16.32 25.50
C ARG A 50 -20.40 17.27 25.83
N PRO A 51 -20.62 18.58 25.89
CA PRO A 51 -19.63 19.52 26.38
C PRO A 51 -19.51 19.38 27.91
N LEU A 52 -18.30 19.44 28.44
CA LEU A 52 -18.01 19.53 29.86
C LEU A 52 -17.16 20.77 30.12
N LEU A 53 -17.63 21.63 31.01
CA LEU A 53 -16.81 22.70 31.58
C LEU A 53 -16.25 22.20 32.91
N ARG A 54 -14.93 22.04 33.01
CA ARG A 54 -14.25 21.64 34.25
C ARG A 54 -13.05 22.57 34.45
N ASP A 55 -13.01 23.27 35.58
CA ASP A 55 -11.84 24.04 36.05
C ASP A 55 -11.23 24.96 34.98
N GLU A 56 -12.07 25.76 34.32
CA GLU A 56 -11.69 26.72 33.24
C GLU A 56 -11.28 26.09 31.90
N GLU A 57 -11.22 24.76 31.78
CA GLU A 57 -10.97 24.04 30.54
C GLU A 57 -12.27 23.46 29.94
N VAL A 58 -12.36 23.53 28.61
CA VAL A 58 -13.45 22.88 27.86
C VAL A 58 -12.99 21.48 27.46
N LEU A 59 -13.73 20.49 27.94
CA LEU A 59 -13.55 19.10 27.55
C LEU A 59 -14.72 18.66 26.69
N PHE A 60 -14.41 18.10 25.52
CA PHE A 60 -15.39 17.48 24.64
C PHE A 60 -15.55 16.01 25.02
N SER A 61 -16.70 15.66 25.60
CA SER A 61 -17.00 14.32 26.09
C SER A 61 -17.83 13.53 25.08
N TYR A 62 -17.44 12.28 24.88
CA TYR A 62 -18.13 11.33 24.02
C TYR A 62 -18.46 10.06 24.81
N ASP A 63 -19.71 9.61 24.72
CA ASP A 63 -20.11 8.33 25.31
C ASP A 63 -19.62 7.18 24.43
N ILE A 64 -18.77 6.33 25.01
CA ILE A 64 -18.18 5.16 24.34
C ILE A 64 -18.57 3.86 25.06
N SER A 65 -19.60 3.91 25.88
CA SER A 65 -20.10 2.76 26.64
C SER A 65 -20.53 1.65 25.69
N SER A 66 -20.04 0.43 25.93
CA SER A 66 -20.33 -0.75 25.10
C SER A 66 -19.87 -0.64 23.64
N LEU A 67 -18.98 0.31 23.33
CA LEU A 67 -18.36 0.44 22.03
C LEU A 67 -16.93 -0.11 22.04
N GLU A 68 -16.46 -0.55 20.89
CA GLU A 68 -15.11 -1.07 20.69
C GLU A 68 -14.33 -0.14 19.77
N SER A 69 -13.15 0.35 20.15
CA SER A 69 -12.35 1.18 19.24
C SER A 69 -11.83 0.35 18.06
N LEU A 70 -11.68 0.98 16.88
CA LEU A 70 -11.14 0.35 15.69
C LEU A 70 -9.75 -0.25 15.98
N ASP A 71 -8.91 0.48 16.73
CA ASP A 71 -7.59 0.01 17.16
C ASP A 71 -7.64 -1.26 18.03
N SER A 72 -8.59 -1.34 18.97
CA SER A 72 -8.77 -2.55 19.80
C SER A 72 -9.26 -3.72 18.96
N ARG A 73 -10.20 -3.45 18.05
CA ARG A 73 -10.73 -4.45 17.13
C ARG A 73 -9.67 -5.04 16.21
N CYS A 74 -8.78 -4.19 15.67
CA CYS A 74 -7.66 -4.61 14.84
C CYS A 74 -6.65 -5.49 15.58
N ARG A 75 -6.45 -5.26 16.89
CA ARG A 75 -5.60 -6.13 17.73
C ARG A 75 -6.16 -7.53 17.88
N GLU A 76 -7.47 -7.67 17.94
CA GLU A 76 -8.14 -8.97 18.07
C GLU A 76 -8.25 -9.70 16.73
N LYS A 77 -8.54 -8.96 15.66
CA LYS A 77 -8.77 -9.53 14.34
C LYS A 77 -8.31 -8.55 13.24
N LYS A 78 -7.56 -9.09 12.27
CA LYS A 78 -7.21 -8.36 11.05
C LYS A 78 -8.45 -7.99 10.23
N LEU A 79 -8.43 -6.80 9.64
CA LEU A 79 -9.56 -6.24 8.91
C LEU A 79 -9.75 -6.94 7.58
N ASP A 80 -10.87 -7.64 7.44
CA ASP A 80 -11.28 -8.20 6.16
C ASP A 80 -12.00 -7.16 5.28
N TYR A 81 -12.23 -7.49 4.01
CA TYR A 81 -12.89 -6.58 3.06
C TYR A 81 -14.31 -6.18 3.50
N ARG A 82 -15.01 -7.00 4.30
CA ARG A 82 -16.36 -6.66 4.78
C ARG A 82 -16.26 -5.61 5.87
N GLU A 83 -15.35 -5.78 6.82
CA GLU A 83 -15.12 -4.80 7.89
C GLU A 83 -14.67 -3.46 7.31
N LEU A 84 -13.75 -3.49 6.34
CA LEU A 84 -13.33 -2.29 5.61
C LEU A 84 -14.47 -1.64 4.82
N SER A 85 -15.37 -2.44 4.22
CA SER A 85 -16.55 -1.90 3.54
C SER A 85 -17.49 -1.20 4.53
N VAL A 86 -17.73 -1.81 5.70
CA VAL A 86 -18.56 -1.21 6.77
C VAL A 86 -17.95 0.09 7.28
N LEU A 87 -16.62 0.16 7.44
CA LEU A 87 -15.92 1.40 7.82
C LEU A 87 -16.18 2.54 6.81
N MET A 88 -16.00 2.26 5.52
CA MET A 88 -16.20 3.25 4.46
C MET A 88 -17.67 3.65 4.30
N GLU A 89 -18.59 2.69 4.38
CA GLU A 89 -20.04 2.96 4.34
C GLU A 89 -20.49 3.80 5.53
N SER A 90 -19.97 3.53 6.72
CA SER A 90 -20.26 4.30 7.94
C SER A 90 -19.77 5.75 7.82
N LEU A 91 -18.54 5.93 7.31
CA LEU A 91 -17.99 7.27 7.07
C LEU A 91 -18.79 8.04 6.02
N ASN A 92 -19.16 7.38 4.92
CA ASN A 92 -20.00 7.99 3.89
C ASN A 92 -21.39 8.39 4.45
N GLY A 93 -21.99 7.54 5.29
CA GLY A 93 -23.25 7.84 5.96
C GLY A 93 -23.16 9.05 6.89
N LEU A 94 -22.04 9.19 7.62
CA LEU A 94 -21.79 10.38 8.43
C LEU A 94 -21.64 11.63 7.56
N LEU A 95 -20.90 11.59 6.45
CA LEU A 95 -20.74 12.75 5.56
C LEU A 95 -22.09 13.25 5.02
N LEU A 96 -22.95 12.34 4.56
CA LEU A 96 -24.30 12.68 4.13
C LEU A 96 -25.11 13.32 5.27
N SER A 97 -24.96 12.80 6.49
CA SER A 97 -25.61 13.41 7.65
C SER A 97 -25.08 14.82 7.91
N LEU A 98 -23.75 15.03 7.89
CA LEU A 98 -23.17 16.37 8.08
C LEU A 98 -23.68 17.39 7.06
N GLU A 99 -23.85 16.99 5.80
CA GLU A 99 -24.46 17.84 4.76
C GLU A 99 -25.88 18.28 5.14
N GLU A 100 -26.73 17.37 5.65
CA GLU A 100 -28.10 17.69 6.10
C GLU A 100 -28.12 18.72 7.24
N TYR A 101 -27.11 18.68 8.12
CA TYR A 101 -26.95 19.62 9.23
C TYR A 101 -26.09 20.84 8.88
N LEU A 102 -25.68 21.01 7.62
CA LEU A 102 -24.78 22.09 7.16
C LEU A 102 -23.46 22.16 7.97
N LEU A 103 -22.98 21.01 8.45
CA LEU A 103 -21.74 20.88 9.19
C LEU A 103 -20.59 20.54 8.23
N PRO A 104 -19.41 21.14 8.39
CA PRO A 104 -18.27 20.85 7.53
C PRO A 104 -17.58 19.54 7.91
N GLU A 105 -17.04 18.82 6.92
CA GLU A 105 -16.32 17.54 7.12
C GLU A 105 -15.05 17.66 7.98
N LYS A 106 -14.50 18.87 8.14
CA LYS A 106 -13.33 19.14 9.02
C LYS A 106 -13.57 18.74 10.48
N LEU A 107 -14.83 18.58 10.90
CA LEU A 107 -15.15 18.17 12.27
C LEU A 107 -14.78 16.72 12.55
N ILE A 108 -14.70 15.87 11.52
CA ILE A 108 -14.52 14.43 11.68
C ILE A 108 -13.10 14.11 12.13
N LEU A 109 -12.99 13.34 13.22
CA LEU A 109 -11.72 12.77 13.67
C LEU A 109 -11.52 11.36 13.11
N LEU A 110 -10.54 11.21 12.21
CA LEU A 110 -10.22 9.96 11.53
C LEU A 110 -8.96 9.30 12.10
N ASP A 111 -9.02 8.94 13.39
CA ASP A 111 -7.98 8.19 14.07
C ASP A 111 -8.51 6.82 14.53
N PRO A 112 -7.88 5.67 14.22
CA PRO A 112 -8.31 4.35 14.69
C PRO A 112 -8.51 4.23 16.19
N SER A 113 -7.78 5.01 17.00
CA SER A 113 -7.97 5.03 18.46
C SER A 113 -9.25 5.76 18.89
N LEU A 114 -9.82 6.60 18.01
CA LEU A 114 -10.99 7.44 18.27
C LEU A 114 -12.24 7.01 17.49
N ILE A 115 -12.10 6.13 16.50
CA ILE A 115 -13.22 5.55 15.75
C ILE A 115 -13.74 4.34 16.51
N TYR A 116 -15.05 4.24 16.70
CA TYR A 116 -15.66 3.17 17.49
C TYR A 116 -16.68 2.38 16.69
N TYR A 117 -16.64 1.06 16.83
CA TYR A 117 -17.63 0.14 16.29
C TYR A 117 -18.78 -0.04 17.29
N HIS A 118 -20.02 0.08 16.79
CA HIS A 118 -21.23 -0.22 17.54
C HIS A 118 -21.72 -1.62 17.18
N PRO A 119 -21.65 -2.62 18.08
CA PRO A 119 -21.99 -4.01 17.76
C PRO A 119 -23.45 -4.21 17.32
N GLU A 120 -24.40 -3.55 18.01
CA GLU A 120 -25.83 -3.66 17.71
C GLU A 120 -26.19 -3.02 16.36
N GLU A 121 -25.74 -1.78 16.13
CA GLU A 121 -26.02 -1.04 14.89
C GLU A 121 -25.15 -1.50 13.71
N LYS A 122 -24.13 -2.32 13.96
CA LYS A 122 -23.18 -2.87 12.97
C LYS A 122 -22.55 -1.79 12.08
N ARG A 123 -22.17 -0.68 12.69
CA ARG A 123 -21.55 0.46 12.00
C ARG A 123 -20.48 1.10 12.87
N TYR A 124 -19.61 1.88 12.22
CA TYR A 124 -18.66 2.73 12.91
C TYR A 124 -19.26 4.10 13.21
N LEU A 125 -18.86 4.67 14.35
CA LEU A 125 -19.22 5.98 14.82
C LEU A 125 -17.94 6.82 14.97
N PHE A 126 -18.05 8.10 14.63
CA PHE A 126 -16.90 9.00 14.59
C PHE A 126 -17.10 10.19 15.54
N PRO A 127 -16.06 10.63 16.26
CA PRO A 127 -16.15 11.88 17.03
C PRO A 127 -16.19 13.08 16.08
N LEU A 128 -17.01 14.07 16.44
CA LEU A 128 -17.07 15.38 15.79
C LEU A 128 -16.54 16.44 16.75
N LEU A 129 -15.42 17.06 16.40
CA LEU A 129 -14.75 18.04 17.24
C LEU A 129 -14.93 19.45 16.66
N PRO A 130 -15.78 20.31 17.26
CA PRO A 130 -16.03 21.67 16.80
C PRO A 130 -14.81 22.58 16.94
N GLU A 131 -14.82 23.69 16.20
CA GLU A 131 -13.83 24.77 16.24
C GLU A 131 -12.39 24.34 15.91
N ARG A 132 -12.21 23.12 15.40
CA ARG A 132 -10.92 22.61 14.97
C ARG A 132 -10.65 22.92 13.50
N GLU A 133 -9.39 23.26 13.22
CA GLU A 133 -8.85 23.17 11.88
C GLU A 133 -8.36 21.74 11.63
N ASN A 134 -9.08 21.02 10.79
CA ASN A 134 -8.66 19.73 10.27
C ASN A 134 -8.85 19.71 8.74
N HIS A 135 -8.09 18.86 8.06
CA HIS A 135 -8.16 18.72 6.62
C HIS A 135 -8.59 17.30 6.27
N PHE A 136 -9.90 17.13 6.05
CA PHE A 136 -10.52 15.82 5.87
C PHE A 136 -9.80 14.92 4.84
N PRO A 137 -9.43 15.38 3.63
CA PRO A 137 -8.68 14.56 2.69
C PRO A 137 -7.36 13.99 3.23
N LEU A 138 -6.64 14.77 4.05
CA LEU A 138 -5.36 14.34 4.65
C LEU A 138 -5.60 13.36 5.79
N SER A 139 -6.63 13.61 6.62
CA SER A 139 -7.02 12.70 7.69
C SER A 139 -7.50 11.35 7.15
N LEU A 140 -8.27 11.34 6.07
CA LEU A 140 -8.73 10.10 5.44
C LEU A 140 -7.58 9.31 4.82
N ARG A 141 -6.65 9.98 4.12
CA ARG A 141 -5.42 9.34 3.62
C ARG A 141 -4.61 8.72 4.76
N ALA A 142 -4.44 9.45 5.87
CA ALA A 142 -3.72 8.95 7.05
C ALA A 142 -4.42 7.76 7.72
N LEU A 143 -5.76 7.78 7.79
CA LEU A 143 -6.55 6.64 8.27
C LEU A 143 -6.35 5.42 7.38
N LEU A 144 -6.53 5.57 6.06
CA LEU A 144 -6.38 4.47 5.11
C LEU A 144 -4.95 3.91 5.11
N ARG A 145 -3.94 4.77 5.31
CA ARG A 145 -2.55 4.35 5.50
C ARG A 145 -2.42 3.42 6.72
N ARG A 146 -2.96 3.81 7.87
CA ARG A 146 -2.93 2.97 9.08
C ARG A 146 -3.75 1.68 8.93
N VAL A 147 -4.88 1.75 8.24
CA VAL A 147 -5.70 0.57 7.94
C VAL A 147 -4.91 -0.48 7.15
N LEU A 148 -4.03 -0.07 6.22
CA LEU A 148 -3.18 -1.02 5.48
C LEU A 148 -2.29 -1.88 6.40
N GLU A 149 -1.90 -1.39 7.57
CA GLU A 149 -1.06 -2.15 8.51
C GLU A 149 -1.88 -3.26 9.21
N GLU A 150 -3.20 -3.10 9.25
CA GLU A 150 -4.13 -3.95 10.01
C GLU A 150 -5.04 -4.83 9.14
N ILE A 151 -4.87 -4.84 7.81
CA ILE A 151 -5.68 -5.69 6.94
C ILE A 151 -5.34 -7.18 7.05
N ASP A 152 -6.31 -8.01 6.69
CA ASP A 152 -6.11 -9.43 6.49
C ASP A 152 -5.43 -9.69 5.13
N TYR A 153 -4.11 -9.84 5.16
CA TYR A 153 -3.27 -10.12 3.99
C TYR A 153 -3.41 -11.55 3.45
N ARG A 154 -4.14 -12.45 4.14
CA ARG A 154 -4.52 -13.75 3.59
C ARG A 154 -5.69 -13.66 2.61
N SER A 155 -6.44 -12.56 2.67
CA SER A 155 -7.62 -12.33 1.84
C SER A 155 -7.30 -11.36 0.70
N GLU A 156 -7.18 -11.91 -0.51
CA GLU A 156 -6.93 -11.15 -1.74
C GLU A 156 -7.93 -9.97 -1.93
N ARG A 157 -9.20 -10.16 -1.57
CA ARG A 157 -10.20 -9.08 -1.65
C ARG A 157 -9.96 -7.96 -0.65
N SER A 158 -9.47 -8.28 0.54
CA SER A 158 -9.16 -7.29 1.58
C SER A 158 -8.01 -6.41 1.11
N ILE A 159 -6.99 -7.06 0.55
CA ILE A 159 -5.82 -6.44 -0.06
C ILE A 159 -6.25 -5.50 -1.20
N ILE A 160 -6.94 -6.02 -2.22
CA ILE A 160 -7.36 -5.23 -3.38
C ILE A 160 -8.17 -4.01 -2.94
N LEU A 161 -9.13 -4.21 -2.03
CA LEU A 161 -9.96 -3.12 -1.52
C LEU A 161 -9.12 -2.05 -0.82
N ALA A 162 -8.27 -2.44 0.13
CA ALA A 162 -7.50 -1.50 0.93
C ALA A 162 -6.48 -0.72 0.10
N TYR A 163 -5.73 -1.39 -0.79
CA TYR A 163 -4.80 -0.70 -1.68
C TYR A 163 -5.51 0.21 -2.67
N SER A 164 -6.65 -0.21 -3.22
CA SER A 164 -7.42 0.64 -4.14
C SER A 164 -7.94 1.90 -3.46
N LEU A 165 -8.47 1.78 -2.23
CA LEU A 165 -8.93 2.92 -1.44
C LEU A 165 -7.78 3.87 -1.09
N PHE A 166 -6.68 3.34 -0.57
CA PHE A 166 -5.52 4.16 -0.22
C PHE A 166 -4.96 4.90 -1.44
N ARG A 167 -4.77 4.20 -2.57
CA ARG A 167 -4.30 4.81 -3.82
C ARG A 167 -5.23 5.91 -4.30
N GLU A 168 -6.54 5.69 -4.29
CA GLU A 168 -7.50 6.72 -4.71
C GLU A 168 -7.43 7.94 -3.80
N SER A 169 -7.27 7.75 -2.48
CA SER A 169 -7.08 8.85 -1.53
C SER A 169 -5.77 9.64 -1.72
N CYS A 170 -4.80 9.08 -2.45
CA CYS A 170 -3.53 9.73 -2.77
C CYS A 170 -3.64 10.79 -3.86
N ARG A 171 -4.72 10.80 -4.65
CA ARG A 171 -4.97 11.86 -5.63
C ARG A 171 -5.31 13.17 -4.93
N GLU A 172 -4.98 14.31 -5.53
CA GLU A 172 -5.31 15.61 -4.94
C GLU A 172 -6.81 15.93 -5.03
N ASP A 173 -7.48 15.41 -6.06
CA ASP A 173 -8.87 15.71 -6.44
C ASP A 173 -9.84 14.55 -6.16
N PHE A 174 -9.46 13.60 -5.29
CA PHE A 174 -10.31 12.45 -5.02
C PHE A 174 -11.65 12.87 -4.40
N ARG A 175 -12.70 12.12 -4.72
CA ARG A 175 -14.04 12.33 -4.18
C ARG A 175 -14.53 11.08 -3.47
N MET A 176 -15.39 11.27 -2.46
CA MET A 176 -15.91 10.15 -1.68
C MET A 176 -16.72 9.17 -2.54
N GLU A 177 -17.41 9.65 -3.57
CA GLU A 177 -18.15 8.79 -4.51
C GLU A 177 -17.25 7.82 -5.26
N GLU A 178 -15.99 8.19 -5.53
CA GLU A 178 -15.01 7.31 -6.18
C GLU A 178 -14.59 6.19 -5.25
N LEU A 179 -14.27 6.52 -3.99
CA LEU A 179 -13.97 5.55 -2.95
C LEU A 179 -15.14 4.57 -2.77
N MET A 180 -16.37 5.07 -2.70
CA MET A 180 -17.55 4.22 -2.59
C MET A 180 -17.80 3.37 -3.83
N ARG A 181 -17.39 3.80 -5.03
CA ARG A 181 -17.44 2.97 -6.24
C ARG A 181 -16.50 1.78 -6.13
N ILE A 182 -15.30 1.97 -5.58
CA ILE A 182 -14.34 0.90 -5.31
C ILE A 182 -14.95 -0.12 -4.33
N VAL A 183 -15.53 0.34 -3.22
CA VAL A 183 -16.21 -0.52 -2.22
C VAL A 183 -17.30 -1.36 -2.88
N ARG A 184 -18.22 -0.72 -3.61
CA ARG A 184 -19.36 -1.38 -4.27
C ARG A 184 -18.91 -2.40 -5.32
N LYS A 185 -17.89 -2.07 -6.11
CA LYS A 185 -17.31 -2.98 -7.12
C LYS A 185 -16.72 -4.23 -6.46
N ASN A 186 -16.01 -4.06 -5.36
CA ASN A 186 -15.44 -5.18 -4.61
C ASN A 186 -16.54 -6.07 -4.00
N GLY A 187 -17.58 -5.46 -3.40
CA GLY A 187 -18.73 -6.18 -2.86
C GLY A 187 -19.51 -6.96 -3.92
N LYS A 188 -19.67 -6.41 -5.13
CA LYS A 188 -20.31 -7.10 -6.26
C LYS A 188 -19.53 -8.36 -6.68
N LYS A 189 -18.21 -8.24 -6.86
CA LYS A 189 -17.34 -9.39 -7.16
C LYS A 189 -17.42 -10.47 -6.08
N ALA A 190 -17.45 -10.06 -4.80
CA ALA A 190 -17.61 -10.98 -3.68
C ALA A 190 -18.90 -11.81 -3.76
N ARG A 191 -20.00 -11.19 -4.20
CA ARG A 191 -21.28 -11.88 -4.40
C ARG A 191 -21.25 -12.83 -5.60
N GLU A 192 -20.67 -12.41 -6.72
CA GLU A 192 -20.54 -13.23 -7.94
C GLU A 192 -19.72 -14.51 -7.69
N GLU A 193 -18.62 -14.41 -6.96
CA GLU A 193 -17.79 -15.57 -6.64
C GLU A 193 -18.48 -16.56 -5.69
N ARG A 194 -19.26 -16.08 -4.71
CA ARG A 194 -20.09 -16.97 -3.87
C ARG A 194 -21.11 -17.74 -4.68
N GLN A 195 -21.76 -17.07 -5.63
CA GLN A 195 -22.74 -17.71 -6.50
C GLN A 195 -22.08 -18.76 -7.43
N LYS A 196 -20.88 -18.49 -7.94
CA LYS A 196 -20.05 -19.48 -8.67
C LYS A 196 -19.61 -20.65 -7.75
N ALA A 197 -19.36 -20.36 -6.46
CA ALA A 197 -18.97 -21.36 -5.46
C ALA A 197 -20.11 -22.30 -5.07
N GLU A 198 -21.35 -21.80 -5.05
CA GLU A 198 -22.56 -22.55 -4.72
C GLU A 198 -23.13 -23.31 -5.94
N GLY A 199 -22.91 -22.81 -7.16
CA GLY A 199 -23.42 -23.39 -8.42
C GLY A 199 -22.71 -24.65 -8.99
N GLY A 200 -21.86 -25.33 -8.20
CA GLY A 200 -21.44 -26.71 -8.53
C GLY A 200 -20.49 -26.99 -9.72
N GLU A 201 -19.87 -26.01 -10.39
CA GLU A 201 -18.82 -26.32 -11.39
C GLU A 201 -17.45 -26.57 -10.72
N ARG A 202 -17.23 -27.77 -10.17
CA ARG A 202 -15.93 -28.17 -9.55
C ARG A 202 -14.80 -28.40 -10.56
N GLU A 203 -15.10 -28.60 -11.84
CA GLU A 203 -14.08 -29.01 -12.84
C GLU A 203 -13.54 -27.85 -13.72
N LYS A 204 -14.24 -26.70 -13.78
CA LYS A 204 -13.70 -25.45 -14.34
C LYS A 204 -12.88 -24.63 -13.32
N ARG A 205 -13.03 -24.89 -12.02
CA ARG A 205 -12.40 -24.10 -10.93
C ARG A 205 -10.88 -24.06 -10.99
N ARG A 206 -10.19 -25.18 -11.19
CA ARG A 206 -8.71 -25.19 -11.19
C ARG A 206 -8.06 -24.45 -12.37
N ARG A 207 -8.73 -24.38 -13.52
CA ARG A 207 -8.25 -23.62 -14.70
C ARG A 207 -8.71 -22.16 -14.69
N LYS A 208 -9.88 -21.86 -14.11
CA LYS A 208 -10.35 -20.49 -13.88
C LYS A 208 -9.66 -19.81 -12.69
N GLU A 209 -9.38 -20.48 -11.59
CA GLU A 209 -8.64 -19.91 -10.46
C GLU A 209 -7.24 -19.49 -10.88
N LYS A 210 -6.52 -20.32 -11.65
CA LYS A 210 -5.20 -19.93 -12.21
C LYS A 210 -5.27 -18.78 -13.24
N ALA A 211 -6.39 -18.62 -13.95
CA ALA A 211 -6.59 -17.55 -14.93
C ALA A 211 -7.12 -16.25 -14.29
N GLU A 212 -8.04 -16.35 -13.34
CA GLU A 212 -8.58 -15.24 -12.55
C GLU A 212 -7.48 -14.69 -11.62
N ASP A 213 -6.65 -15.53 -10.98
CA ASP A 213 -5.47 -15.12 -10.19
C ASP A 213 -4.38 -14.45 -11.06
N SER A 214 -4.28 -14.83 -12.33
CA SER A 214 -3.43 -14.16 -13.33
C SER A 214 -3.99 -12.79 -13.76
N ASP A 215 -5.30 -12.69 -13.99
CA ASP A 215 -5.97 -11.43 -14.36
C ASP A 215 -6.07 -10.45 -13.18
N LEU A 216 -6.17 -10.97 -11.96
CA LEU A 216 -6.14 -10.21 -10.71
C LEU A 216 -4.73 -9.72 -10.37
N ARG A 217 -3.69 -10.56 -10.58
CA ARG A 217 -2.28 -10.12 -10.57
C ARG A 217 -2.04 -9.01 -11.56
N ALA A 218 -2.45 -9.19 -12.82
CA ALA A 218 -2.33 -8.15 -13.84
C ALA A 218 -3.10 -6.88 -13.45
N SER A 219 -4.24 -7.01 -12.76
CA SER A 219 -5.02 -5.86 -12.26
C SER A 219 -4.33 -5.17 -11.07
N LEU A 220 -3.76 -5.90 -10.13
CA LEU A 220 -3.02 -5.37 -8.96
C LEU A 220 -1.70 -4.75 -9.37
N GLU A 221 -0.97 -5.41 -10.27
CA GLU A 221 0.29 -4.94 -10.85
C GLU A 221 0.04 -3.71 -11.72
N LYS A 222 -1.05 -3.68 -12.50
CA LYS A 222 -1.50 -2.46 -13.19
C LYS A 222 -1.97 -1.38 -12.23
N ILE A 223 -2.66 -1.73 -11.14
CA ILE A 223 -3.09 -0.77 -10.11
C ILE A 223 -1.87 -0.14 -9.43
N ALA A 224 -0.84 -0.93 -9.19
CA ALA A 224 0.43 -0.54 -8.63
C ALA A 224 1.27 0.27 -9.60
N GLU A 225 1.40 -0.15 -10.86
CA GLU A 225 2.12 0.56 -11.91
C GLU A 225 1.45 1.92 -12.20
N GLU A 226 0.11 1.97 -12.31
CA GLU A 226 -0.66 3.22 -12.43
C GLU A 226 -0.52 4.08 -11.16
N GLY A 227 -0.47 3.47 -9.97
CA GLY A 227 -0.23 4.15 -8.69
C GLY A 227 1.19 4.74 -8.60
N ILE A 228 2.20 4.04 -9.13
CA ILE A 228 3.59 4.49 -9.21
C ILE A 228 3.72 5.61 -10.27
N GLU A 229 3.00 5.52 -11.39
CA GLU A 229 2.96 6.53 -12.46
C GLU A 229 2.24 7.82 -12.00
N THR A 230 1.12 7.71 -11.27
CA THR A 230 0.38 8.85 -10.69
C THR A 230 1.11 9.46 -9.51
N ALA A 231 1.67 8.65 -8.60
CA ALA A 231 2.49 9.16 -7.51
C ALA A 231 3.83 9.73 -7.98
N ARG A 232 4.34 9.34 -9.16
CA ARG A 232 5.47 10.01 -9.82
C ARG A 232 5.21 11.46 -10.14
N ARG A 233 3.95 11.88 -10.27
CA ARG A 233 3.59 13.24 -10.63
C ARG A 233 3.36 14.14 -9.40
N GLU A 234 2.66 13.69 -8.35
CA GLU A 234 2.15 14.64 -7.31
C GLU A 234 2.11 14.14 -5.83
N GLY A 235 2.59 12.94 -5.46
CA GLY A 235 2.50 12.42 -4.06
C GLY A 235 3.81 12.41 -3.24
N PRO A 236 3.78 12.46 -1.88
CA PRO A 236 4.99 12.36 -1.04
C PRO A 236 5.63 10.96 -1.12
N GLU A 237 6.96 10.88 -1.13
CA GLU A 237 7.76 9.64 -1.37
C GLU A 237 7.41 8.48 -0.43
N GLU A 238 7.01 8.75 0.82
CA GLU A 238 6.60 7.72 1.78
C GLU A 238 5.36 6.94 1.32
N ASP A 239 4.36 7.60 0.74
CA ASP A 239 3.15 6.94 0.24
C ASP A 239 3.47 5.99 -0.93
N LYS A 240 4.49 6.34 -1.73
CA LYS A 240 5.00 5.51 -2.83
C LYS A 240 5.65 4.25 -2.32
N LEU A 241 6.43 4.36 -1.26
CA LEU A 241 7.12 3.25 -0.64
C LEU A 241 6.14 2.29 0.04
N ILE A 242 5.07 2.79 0.66
CA ILE A 242 4.02 1.97 1.28
C ILE A 242 3.28 1.14 0.23
N LEU A 243 2.90 1.75 -0.89
CA LEU A 243 2.29 1.03 -2.02
C LEU A 243 3.24 -0.05 -2.56
N LYS A 244 4.53 0.27 -2.71
CA LYS A 244 5.55 -0.66 -3.21
C LYS A 244 5.85 -1.81 -2.24
N ASN A 245 5.99 -1.52 -0.95
CA ASN A 245 6.28 -2.50 0.09
C ASN A 245 5.08 -3.40 0.37
N GLY A 246 3.87 -2.87 0.21
CA GLY A 246 2.65 -3.65 0.25
C GLY A 246 2.64 -4.82 -0.71
N ILE A 247 3.02 -4.57 -1.96
CA ILE A 247 3.11 -5.58 -3.02
C ILE A 247 4.17 -6.64 -2.71
N LEU A 248 5.27 -6.25 -2.07
CA LEU A 248 6.30 -7.19 -1.60
C LEU A 248 5.79 -8.09 -0.47
N ARG A 249 5.08 -7.54 0.52
CA ARG A 249 4.49 -8.33 1.61
C ARG A 249 3.45 -9.35 1.12
N LEU A 250 2.66 -8.99 0.10
CA LEU A 250 1.75 -9.92 -0.58
C LEU A 250 2.46 -11.10 -1.22
N ARG A 251 3.67 -10.87 -1.73
CA ARG A 251 4.48 -11.91 -2.35
C ARG A 251 5.11 -12.82 -1.28
N GLU A 252 5.60 -12.24 -0.19
CA GLU A 252 6.24 -12.95 0.92
C GLU A 252 5.27 -13.81 1.74
N GLU A 253 4.06 -13.34 2.03
CA GLU A 253 3.07 -14.14 2.78
C GLU A 253 2.52 -15.30 1.94
N ARG A 254 2.46 -15.13 0.61
CA ARG A 254 2.08 -16.20 -0.32
C ARG A 254 3.14 -17.30 -0.42
N GLU A 255 4.42 -16.92 -0.37
CA GLU A 255 5.52 -17.90 -0.29
C GLU A 255 5.40 -18.76 0.98
N ARG A 256 4.92 -18.18 2.10
CA ARG A 256 4.64 -18.95 3.33
C ARG A 256 3.40 -19.85 3.21
N GLU A 257 2.34 -19.41 2.54
CA GLU A 257 1.15 -20.25 2.31
C GLU A 257 1.42 -21.40 1.31
N GLU A 258 2.30 -21.19 0.33
CA GLU A 258 2.80 -22.24 -0.57
C GLU A 258 3.74 -23.22 0.16
N GLU A 259 4.51 -22.76 1.16
CA GLU A 259 5.30 -23.61 2.06
C GLU A 259 4.42 -24.41 3.06
N GLU A 260 3.26 -23.89 3.48
CA GLU A 260 2.36 -24.52 4.46
C GLU A 260 1.36 -25.56 3.88
N SER A 261 1.26 -25.71 2.55
CA SER A 261 0.42 -26.75 1.89
C SER A 261 1.26 -27.95 1.42
N PRO A 262 1.34 -29.08 2.17
CA PRO A 262 2.31 -30.12 1.89
C PRO A 262 1.78 -31.10 0.83
N LEU A 263 2.31 -30.99 -0.40
CA LEU A 263 2.44 -32.14 -1.31
C LEU A 263 3.93 -32.46 -1.50
N LEU A 264 4.43 -33.28 -0.55
CA LEU A 264 5.52 -34.26 -0.63
C LEU A 264 6.87 -33.90 -1.32
N LEU A 265 7.88 -33.72 -0.43
CA LEU A 265 9.31 -34.10 -0.47
C LEU A 265 10.37 -33.12 -1.06
N PRO A 266 11.62 -33.15 -0.56
CA PRO A 266 12.05 -33.21 0.85
C PRO A 266 13.04 -32.09 1.22
N ALA A 267 13.29 -32.00 2.53
CA ALA A 267 14.06 -30.99 3.24
C ALA A 267 15.52 -30.83 2.83
N GLU A 268 16.01 -29.59 2.91
CA GLU A 268 17.39 -29.28 3.33
C GLU A 268 17.42 -27.89 4.02
N SER A 269 17.24 -27.91 5.34
CA SER A 269 17.30 -26.75 6.22
C SER A 269 18.75 -26.46 6.62
N SER A 270 19.44 -25.67 5.78
CA SER A 270 20.78 -25.13 6.06
C SER A 270 20.98 -23.66 5.60
N SER A 271 19.93 -22.98 5.11
CA SER A 271 20.08 -21.74 4.29
C SER A 271 19.94 -20.40 5.04
N LEU A 272 19.74 -20.40 6.35
CA LEU A 272 19.38 -19.19 7.11
C LEU A 272 20.50 -18.14 7.28
N MET A 273 21.74 -18.40 6.84
CA MET A 273 22.80 -17.38 6.74
C MET A 273 23.27 -17.11 5.29
N ILE A 274 22.59 -17.68 4.29
CA ILE A 274 22.93 -17.49 2.86
C ILE A 274 21.96 -16.52 2.16
N LYS A 275 20.76 -16.28 2.72
CA LYS A 275 19.71 -15.48 2.06
C LYS A 275 19.96 -13.97 1.99
N GLU A 276 20.63 -13.33 2.95
CA GLU A 276 20.95 -11.88 2.84
C GLU A 276 21.98 -11.59 1.74
N THR A 277 22.94 -12.50 1.53
CA THR A 277 23.91 -12.42 0.44
C THR A 277 23.26 -12.70 -0.93
N GLU A 278 22.30 -13.62 -1.01
CA GLU A 278 21.57 -13.88 -2.26
C GLU A 278 20.63 -12.72 -2.64
N LEU A 279 19.93 -12.10 -1.68
CA LEU A 279 19.02 -10.96 -1.95
C LEU A 279 19.77 -9.72 -2.48
N THR A 280 20.98 -9.47 -1.97
CA THR A 280 21.83 -8.37 -2.45
C THR A 280 22.45 -8.68 -3.81
N GLU A 281 22.90 -9.93 -4.04
CA GLU A 281 23.41 -10.37 -5.34
C GLU A 281 22.31 -10.43 -6.42
N ILE A 282 21.08 -10.81 -6.09
CA ILE A 282 19.93 -10.81 -7.01
C ILE A 282 19.53 -9.36 -7.36
N ALA A 283 19.48 -8.43 -6.39
CA ALA A 283 19.17 -7.02 -6.66
C ALA A 283 20.27 -6.32 -7.49
N GLU A 284 21.54 -6.67 -7.26
CA GLU A 284 22.65 -6.19 -8.09
C GLU A 284 22.65 -6.82 -9.49
N ALA A 285 22.32 -8.12 -9.60
CA ALA A 285 22.14 -8.80 -10.88
C ALA A 285 20.97 -8.22 -11.68
N GLU A 286 19.86 -7.86 -11.03
CA GLU A 286 18.72 -7.18 -11.66
C GLU A 286 19.08 -5.75 -12.11
N LYS A 287 19.83 -4.99 -11.31
CA LYS A 287 20.37 -3.68 -11.73
C LYS A 287 21.35 -3.82 -12.90
N LYS A 288 22.26 -4.80 -12.90
CA LYS A 288 23.17 -5.11 -14.01
C LYS A 288 22.37 -5.49 -15.27
N ARG A 289 21.34 -6.33 -15.14
CA ARG A 289 20.42 -6.72 -16.24
C ARG A 289 19.61 -5.54 -16.77
N GLN A 290 19.14 -4.65 -15.90
CA GLN A 290 18.40 -3.46 -16.31
C GLN A 290 19.31 -2.43 -17.01
N LYS A 291 20.56 -2.29 -16.56
CA LYS A 291 21.59 -1.47 -17.24
C LYS A 291 21.93 -2.07 -18.61
N LEU A 292 22.04 -3.39 -18.72
CA LEU A 292 22.24 -4.10 -19.98
C LEU A 292 21.05 -3.91 -20.93
N ARG A 293 19.80 -4.07 -20.46
CA ARG A 293 18.60 -3.82 -21.27
C ARG A 293 18.52 -2.39 -21.78
N LYS A 294 18.86 -1.39 -20.95
CA LYS A 294 18.93 0.02 -21.38
C LYS A 294 19.98 0.24 -22.48
N LYS A 295 21.16 -0.39 -22.38
CA LYS A 295 22.17 -0.37 -23.44
C LYS A 295 21.68 -1.03 -24.73
N GLN A 296 21.00 -2.18 -24.63
CA GLN A 296 20.45 -2.89 -25.78
C GLN A 296 19.40 -2.05 -26.53
N VAL A 297 18.47 -1.44 -25.80
CA VAL A 297 17.45 -0.55 -26.39
C VAL A 297 18.09 0.69 -27.02
N PHE A 298 19.10 1.28 -26.37
CA PHE A 298 19.84 2.42 -26.93
C PHE A 298 20.59 2.07 -28.23
N CYS A 299 21.23 0.90 -28.30
CA CYS A 299 21.91 0.44 -29.50
C CYS A 299 20.94 0.16 -30.65
N LEU A 300 19.80 -0.49 -30.38
CA LEU A 300 18.75 -0.71 -31.38
C LEU A 300 18.15 0.60 -31.90
N PHE A 301 17.96 1.58 -31.01
CA PHE A 301 17.56 2.93 -31.39
C PHE A 301 18.59 3.60 -32.29
N LEU A 302 19.89 3.47 -31.99
CA LEU A 302 20.96 4.05 -32.79
C LEU A 302 21.06 3.40 -34.18
N MET A 303 20.84 2.08 -34.29
CA MET A 303 20.77 1.36 -35.57
C MET A 303 19.65 1.88 -36.47
N LEU A 304 18.50 2.28 -35.90
CA LEU A 304 17.39 2.80 -36.67
C LEU A 304 17.56 4.30 -37.00
N LEU A 305 18.07 5.07 -36.04
CA LEU A 305 18.20 6.52 -36.14
C LEU A 305 19.26 6.93 -37.17
N LEU A 306 20.40 6.22 -37.20
CA LEU A 306 21.55 6.63 -38.01
C LEU A 306 21.27 6.56 -39.52
N PRO A 307 20.70 5.48 -40.09
CA PRO A 307 20.26 5.42 -41.49
C PRO A 307 19.18 6.47 -41.80
N LEU A 308 18.25 6.70 -40.87
CA LEU A 308 17.17 7.69 -41.02
C LEU A 308 17.72 9.11 -41.09
N CYS A 309 18.69 9.46 -40.25
CA CYS A 309 19.39 10.74 -40.28
C CYS A 309 20.15 10.94 -41.60
N PHE A 310 20.86 9.93 -42.11
CA PHE A 310 21.56 10.01 -43.39
C PHE A 310 20.60 10.19 -44.58
N TYR A 311 19.44 9.51 -44.53
CA TYR A 311 18.37 9.68 -45.51
C TYR A 311 17.86 11.12 -45.53
N LEU A 312 17.57 11.69 -44.35
CA LEU A 312 16.99 13.03 -44.22
C LEU A 312 17.96 14.15 -44.65
N PHE A 313 19.27 14.01 -44.41
CA PHE A 313 20.24 15.06 -44.71
C PHE A 313 20.70 15.14 -46.17
N ARG A 314 20.78 14.00 -46.88
CA ARG A 314 21.36 13.96 -48.25
C ARG A 314 20.57 13.15 -49.27
N GLY A 315 19.43 12.58 -48.89
CA GLY A 315 18.55 11.84 -49.78
C GLY A 315 19.01 10.41 -50.09
N LEU A 316 18.17 9.69 -50.83
CA LEU A 316 18.27 8.23 -51.04
C LEU A 316 19.52 7.80 -51.83
N SER A 317 19.96 8.61 -52.79
CA SER A 317 21.11 8.30 -53.65
C SER A 317 22.43 8.26 -52.88
N PHE A 318 22.57 9.10 -51.85
CA PHE A 318 23.74 9.09 -50.96
C PHE A 318 23.71 7.92 -49.98
N LEU A 319 22.52 7.55 -49.49
CA LEU A 319 22.33 6.42 -48.59
C LEU A 319 22.69 5.09 -49.25
N LEU A 320 22.28 4.86 -50.50
CA LEU A 320 22.65 3.64 -51.25
C LEU A 320 24.17 3.54 -51.49
N ARG A 321 24.85 4.68 -51.64
CA ARG A 321 26.31 4.72 -51.82
C ARG A 321 27.08 4.40 -50.53
N MET A 322 26.53 4.81 -49.39
CA MET A 322 27.10 4.59 -48.05
C MET A 322 26.59 3.31 -47.38
N LEU A 323 25.63 2.62 -48.01
CA LEU A 323 25.03 1.37 -47.55
C LEU A 323 26.05 0.32 -47.06
N PRO A 324 27.16 0.02 -47.77
CA PRO A 324 28.13 -0.96 -47.27
C PRO A 324 28.83 -0.52 -45.97
N LEU A 325 29.03 0.79 -45.77
CA LEU A 325 29.63 1.32 -44.54
C LEU A 325 28.62 1.33 -43.37
N ILE A 326 27.35 1.64 -43.65
CA ILE A 326 26.26 1.58 -42.68
C ILE A 326 26.05 0.13 -42.21
N PHE A 327 26.02 -0.81 -43.15
CA PHE A 327 25.91 -2.24 -42.84
C PHE A 327 27.09 -2.73 -41.98
N LEU A 328 28.32 -2.30 -42.30
CA LEU A 328 29.50 -2.66 -41.52
C LEU A 328 29.46 -2.09 -40.09
N LEU A 329 28.92 -0.88 -39.91
CA LEU A 329 28.69 -0.27 -38.61
C LEU A 329 27.59 -0.98 -37.80
N GLU A 330 26.49 -1.36 -38.45
CA GLU A 330 25.42 -2.15 -37.82
C GLU A 330 25.92 -3.54 -37.41
N CYS A 331 26.71 -4.21 -38.26
CA CYS A 331 27.38 -5.46 -37.91
C CYS A 331 28.32 -5.28 -36.72
N ALA A 332 29.08 -4.19 -36.65
CA ALA A 332 29.96 -3.91 -35.50
C ALA A 332 29.17 -3.71 -34.20
N LEU A 333 28.05 -2.97 -34.26
CA LEU A 333 27.17 -2.79 -33.10
C LEU A 333 26.49 -4.10 -32.66
N LEU A 334 26.12 -4.97 -33.61
CA LEU A 334 25.61 -6.32 -33.31
C LEU A 334 26.68 -7.20 -32.67
N CYS A 335 27.92 -7.14 -33.15
CA CYS A 335 29.05 -7.86 -32.55
C CYS A 335 29.32 -7.40 -31.12
N LEU A 336 29.25 -6.08 -30.84
CA LEU A 336 29.36 -5.55 -29.48
C LEU A 336 28.21 -6.01 -28.58
N LEU A 337 26.98 -6.09 -29.11
CA LEU A 337 25.81 -6.60 -28.41
C LEU A 337 25.95 -8.09 -28.05
N LEU A 338 26.44 -8.89 -29.02
CA LEU A 338 26.72 -10.32 -28.86
C LEU A 338 27.85 -10.55 -27.86
N PHE A 339 28.89 -9.72 -27.89
CA PHE A 339 30.02 -9.78 -26.97
C PHE A 339 29.58 -9.41 -25.54
N ASP A 340 28.78 -8.36 -25.36
CA ASP A 340 28.19 -8.00 -24.06
C ASP A 340 27.26 -9.10 -23.53
N LEU A 341 26.52 -9.81 -24.41
CA LEU A 341 25.68 -10.94 -24.05
C LEU A 341 26.49 -12.18 -23.66
N LEU A 342 27.62 -12.43 -24.34
CA LEU A 342 28.56 -13.51 -24.02
C LEU A 342 29.29 -13.23 -22.70
N LEU A 343 29.75 -12.00 -22.48
CA LEU A 343 30.32 -11.53 -21.21
C LEU A 343 29.32 -11.66 -20.06
N ALA A 344 28.04 -11.40 -20.30
CA ALA A 344 26.98 -11.60 -19.31
C ALA A 344 26.68 -13.09 -19.01
N LYS A 345 27.16 -14.03 -19.84
CA LYS A 345 26.99 -15.49 -19.67
C LYS A 345 28.25 -16.19 -19.14
N LEU A 346 29.39 -15.51 -19.11
CA LEU A 346 30.62 -16.04 -18.52
C LEU A 346 30.47 -16.02 -16.98
N PRO A 347 30.73 -17.12 -16.27
CA PRO A 347 30.78 -17.12 -14.81
C PRO A 347 31.88 -16.17 -14.35
N GLU A 348 31.57 -15.22 -13.47
CA GLU A 348 32.58 -14.41 -12.79
C GLU A 348 33.47 -15.37 -11.97
N GLU A 349 34.63 -15.76 -12.49
CA GLU A 349 35.69 -16.39 -11.70
C GLU A 349 36.18 -15.36 -10.68
N LYS A 350 35.54 -15.37 -9.51
CA LYS A 350 35.93 -14.55 -8.36
C LYS A 350 37.23 -15.12 -7.79
N SER A 351 38.34 -14.53 -8.24
CA SER A 351 39.69 -14.51 -7.67
C SER A 351 39.86 -15.26 -6.34
N ARG A 352 40.39 -16.47 -6.44
CA ARG A 352 40.84 -17.33 -5.34
C ARG A 352 42.25 -16.92 -4.88
N GLU A 353 42.43 -15.69 -4.39
CA GLU A 353 43.77 -15.23 -3.93
C GLU A 353 43.80 -14.49 -2.58
N GLU A 354 42.68 -14.15 -1.92
CA GLU A 354 42.72 -13.38 -0.66
C GLU A 354 42.54 -14.18 0.64
N ARG A 355 42.65 -15.52 0.62
CA ARG A 355 42.61 -16.36 1.84
C ARG A 355 43.98 -16.85 2.34
N SER A 356 45.08 -16.21 1.96
CA SER A 356 46.42 -16.57 2.42
C SER A 356 47.00 -15.66 3.50
N PHE A 357 46.22 -14.91 4.28
CA PHE A 357 46.77 -14.22 5.45
C PHE A 357 45.81 -14.17 6.64
N ARG A 358 45.90 -15.20 7.50
CA ARG A 358 45.82 -14.99 8.95
C ARG A 358 46.84 -15.87 9.68
N PRO A 359 47.55 -15.31 10.67
CA PRO A 359 48.64 -15.99 11.38
C PRO A 359 48.09 -16.99 12.39
N VAL A 360 48.75 -18.14 12.47
CA VAL A 360 48.50 -19.16 13.51
C VAL A 360 49.13 -18.67 14.81
N SER A 361 48.30 -18.31 15.79
CA SER A 361 48.73 -18.06 17.17
C SER A 361 48.75 -19.37 17.95
N SER A 362 49.96 -19.90 18.15
CA SER A 362 50.49 -20.44 19.41
C SER A 362 49.56 -21.24 20.34
N GLN A 363 49.71 -22.56 20.32
CA GLN A 363 49.81 -23.35 21.55
C GLN A 363 50.98 -24.35 21.41
N SER A 364 51.84 -24.33 22.42
CA SER A 364 53.14 -25.01 22.55
C SER A 364 52.99 -26.52 22.84
N PRO A 365 54.06 -27.32 22.71
CA PRO A 365 54.00 -28.74 22.40
C PRO A 365 54.11 -29.64 23.65
N GLU A 366 53.45 -30.80 23.59
CA GLU A 366 53.84 -31.98 24.37
C GLU A 366 54.34 -33.05 23.39
N TYR A 367 55.62 -33.39 23.49
CA TYR A 367 56.16 -34.67 23.02
C TYR A 367 56.48 -35.53 24.25
N PRO A 368 56.33 -36.86 24.14
CA PRO A 368 56.51 -37.76 25.27
C PRO A 368 58.01 -38.08 25.45
N VAL A 369 58.53 -37.90 26.67
CA VAL A 369 59.23 -38.90 27.52
C VAL A 369 59.23 -38.34 28.95
#